data_AF-A0A8T5KNB9-F1
#
_entry.id   AF-A0A8T5KNB9-F1
#
_cell.length_a   1.000
_cell.length_b   1.000
_cell.length_c   1.000
_cell.angle_alpha   90.00
_cell.angle_beta   90.00
_cell.angle_gamma   90.00
#
_symmetry.space_group_name_H-M   'P 1'
#
loop_
_entity.id
_entity.type
_entity.pdbx_description
1 polymer ?
#
loop_
_entity_poly.entity_id
_entity_poly.type
_entity_poly.pdbx_seq_one_letter_code
_entity_poly.pdbx_strand_id
1 'polypeptide(L)' 'MAEYPALWYTLWFIIAVFGVITWYLRNFTTKVEMTKFSAYIGVIAMSTMLVWTLIDF' A
#
# COMPACT_ATOMS: atom_id res chain seq x y z
N MET A 1 -23.06 10.61 -0.96
CA MET A 1 -21.84 9.83 -0.68
C MET A 1 -20.69 10.81 -0.86
N ALA A 2 -19.74 10.90 0.07
CA ALA A 2 -18.61 11.81 -0.11
C ALA A 2 -17.87 11.43 -1.41
N GLU A 3 -17.87 12.34 -2.40
CA GLU A 3 -17.22 12.13 -3.68
C GLU A 3 -15.72 12.31 -3.49
N TYR A 4 -15.06 11.21 -3.13
CA TYR A 4 -13.61 11.19 -3.04
C TYR A 4 -12.98 11.06 -4.44
N PRO A 5 -11.85 11.74 -4.69
CA PRO A 5 -11.20 11.71 -6.00
C PRO A 5 -10.87 10.27 -6.42
N ALA A 6 -11.05 9.96 -7.71
CA ALA A 6 -10.80 8.61 -8.25
C ALA A 6 -9.41 8.05 -7.91
N LEU A 7 -8.41 8.92 -7.80
CA LEU A 7 -7.05 8.59 -7.37
C LEU A 7 -6.96 8.02 -5.95
N TRP A 8 -7.89 8.38 -5.05
CA TRP A 8 -7.97 7.81 -3.70
C TRP A 8 -8.24 6.29 -3.78
N TYR A 9 -9.26 5.88 -4.54
CA TYR A 9 -9.59 4.47 -4.69
C TYR A 9 -8.46 3.66 -5.34
N THR A 10 -7.73 4.26 -6.28
CA THR A 10 -6.55 3.63 -6.90
C THR A 10 -5.44 3.38 -5.88
N LEU A 11 -5.17 4.32 -4.97
CA LEU A 11 -4.19 4.13 -3.89
C LEU A 11 -4.61 3.01 -2.93
N TRP A 12 -5.89 2.91 -2.57
CA TRP A 12 -6.40 1.79 -1.78
C TRP A 12 -6.15 0.44 -2.45
N PHE A 13 -6.41 0.35 -3.75
CA PHE A 13 -6.16 -0.87 -4.52
C PHE A 13 -4.67 -1.23 -4.52
N ILE A 14 -3.79 -0.25 -4.75
CA ILE A 14 -2.33 -0.44 -4.71
C ILE A 14 -1.88 -0.93 -3.33
N ILE A 15 -2.37 -0.32 -2.25
CA ILE A 15 -2.06 -0.74 -0.88
C ILE A 15 -2.49 -2.19 -0.63
N ALA A 16 -3.70 -2.56 -1.05
CA ALA A 16 -4.21 -3.92 -0.91
C ALA A 16 -3.35 -4.93 -1.69
N VAL A 17 -2.98 -4.62 -2.93
CA VAL A 17 -2.12 -5.46 -3.77
C VAL A 17 -0.73 -5.63 -3.15
N PHE A 18 -0.10 -4.55 -2.68
CA PHE A 18 1.20 -4.63 -2.01
C PHE A 18 1.15 -5.40 -0.69
N GLY A 19 0.04 -5.31 0.06
CA GLY A 19 -0.19 -6.12 1.25
C GLY A 19 -0.24 -7.63 0.94
N VAL A 20 -0.98 -8.02 -0.10
CA VAL A 20 -1.07 -9.42 -0.55
C VAL A 20 0.26 -9.92 -1.10
N ILE A 21 0.97 -9.10 -1.88
CA ILE A 21 2.32 -9.42 -2.39
C ILE A 21 3.30 -9.64 -1.23
N THR A 22 3.29 -8.77 -0.21
CA THR A 22 4.16 -8.90 0.97
C THR A 22 3.86 -10.19 1.74
N TRP A 23 2.57 -10.54 1.89
CA TRP A 23 2.16 -11.80 2.52
C TRP A 23 2.59 -13.02 1.69
N TYR A 24 2.39 -12.98 0.37
CA TYR A 24 2.76 -14.06 -0.54
C TYR A 24 4.29 -14.28 -0.56
N LEU A 25 5.08 -13.21 -0.68
CA LEU A 25 6.53 -13.28 -0.62
C LEU A 25 7.03 -13.82 0.71
N ARG A 26 6.39 -13.44 1.83
CA ARG A 26 6.74 -13.95 3.16
C ARG A 26 6.38 -15.43 3.34
N ASN A 27 5.29 -15.90 2.75
CA ASN A 27 4.79 -17.26 2.92
C ASN A 27 5.48 -18.28 2.00
N PHE A 28 5.75 -17.91 0.74
CA PHE A 28 6.26 -18.81 -0.28
C PHE A 28 7.76 -18.65 -0.60
N THR A 29 8.44 -17.67 -0.01
CA THR A 29 9.83 -17.34 -0.38
C THR A 29 10.67 -16.91 0.81
N THR A 30 11.88 -17.47 0.92
CA THR A 30 12.88 -17.11 1.95
C THR A 30 13.73 -15.90 1.55
N LYS A 31 13.40 -15.21 0.45
CA LYS A 31 14.12 -14.01 -0.01
C LYS A 31 13.66 -12.78 0.76
N VAL A 32 14.21 -12.65 1.97
CA VAL A 32 13.95 -11.56 2.92
C VAL A 32 14.14 -10.18 2.30
N GLU A 33 15.07 -10.00 1.36
CA GLU A 33 15.33 -8.73 0.69
C GLU A 33 14.16 -8.27 -0.19
N MET A 34 13.57 -9.18 -0.97
CA MET A 34 12.43 -8.85 -1.84
C MET A 34 11.17 -8.59 -1.00
N THR A 35 11.01 -9.32 0.10
CA THR A 35 9.93 -9.08 1.07
C THR A 35 10.06 -7.69 1.70
N LYS A 36 11.27 -7.30 2.12
CA LYS A 36 11.53 -5.96 2.66
C LYS A 36 11.22 -4.87 1.64
N PHE A 37 11.62 -5.03 0.38
CA PHE A 37 11.31 -4.06 -0.67
C PHE A 37 9.80 -3.89 -0.90
N SER A 38 9.05 -5.01 -0.97
CA SER A 38 7.58 -4.95 -1.09
C SER A 38 6.91 -4.30 0.13
N ALA A 39 7.43 -4.57 1.34
CA ALA A 39 6.93 -3.96 2.56
C ALA A 39 7.20 -2.45 2.61
N TYR A 40 8.39 -1.99 2.20
CA TYR A 40 8.69 -0.56 2.15
C TYR A 40 7.78 0.19 1.17
N ILE A 41 7.52 -0.37 -0.01
CA ILE A 41 6.60 0.25 -0.98
C ILE A 41 5.17 0.32 -0.41
N GLY A 42 4.71 -0.75 0.25
CA GLY A 42 3.41 -0.74 0.93
C GLY A 42 3.31 0.32 2.03
N VAL A 43 4.35 0.48 2.84
CA VAL A 43 4.41 1.50 3.91
C VAL A 43 4.44 2.91 3.34
N ILE A 44 5.18 3.15 2.25
CA ILE A 44 5.20 4.45 1.56
C ILE A 44 3.80 4.76 1.02
N ALA A 45 3.15 3.80 0.34
CA ALA A 45 1.80 3.97 -0.18
C ALA A 45 0.76 4.25 0.93
N MET A 46 0.85 3.53 2.06
CA MET A 46 0.01 3.79 3.24
C MET A 46 0.25 5.19 3.83
N SER A 47 1.51 5.61 3.95
CA SER A 47 1.89 6.92 4.47
C SER A 47 1.40 8.06 3.57
N THR A 48 1.54 7.91 2.25
CA THR A 48 1.02 8.87 1.27
C THR A 48 -0.50 9.01 1.37
N MET A 49 -1.21 7.90 1.52
CA MET A 49 -2.65 7.90 1.74
C MET A 49 -3.03 8.66 3.02
N LEU A 50 -2.35 8.36 4.12
CA LEU A 50 -2.57 9.02 5.42
C LEU A 50 -2.35 10.54 5.35
N VAL A 51 -1.22 10.95 4.77
CA VAL A 51 -0.88 12.37 4.61
C VAL A 51 -1.89 13.08 3.71
N TRP A 52 -2.28 12.45 2.60
CA TRP A 52 -3.26 13.05 1.70
C TRP A 52 -4.62 13.18 2.38
N THR A 53 -5.06 12.16 3.10
CA THR A 53 -6.31 12.22 3.87
C THR A 53 -6.26 13.31 4.94
N LEU A 54 -5.12 13.52 5.61
CA LEU A 54 -4.95 14.56 6.65
C LEU A 54 -4.86 15.99 6.12
N ILE A 55 -4.44 16.19 4.87
CA ILE A 55 -4.36 17.51 4.23
C ILE A 55 -5.72 17.92 3.64
N ASP A 56 -6.48 16.94 3.13
CA ASP A 56 -7.73 17.17 2.39
C ASP A 56 -9.00 17.10 3.30
N PHE A 57 -8.84 16.72 4.58
CA PHE A 57 -9.88 16.76 5.62
C PHE A 57 -9.68 17.95 6.58
#